data_AF-A0A7V8YG05-F1
#
_entry.id   AF-A0A7V8YG05-F1
#
_cell.length_a   1.000
_cell.length_b   1.000
_cell.length_c   1.000
_cell.angle_alpha   90.00
_cell.angle_beta   90.00
_cell.angle_gamma   90.00
#
_symmetry.space_group_name_H-M   'P 1'
#
loop_
_entity.id
_entity.type
_entity.pdbx_description
1 polymer ?
#
loop_
_entity_poly.entity_id
_entity_poly.type
_entity_poly.pdbx_seq_one_letter_code
_entity_poly.pdbx_strand_id
1 'polypeptide(L)' 'MAGGWLSAVVFEGEPSGVFLANLWKLTQPIDLIGGTVKTLVFGALVGLISCYQGYYATGGAAGVGKAVNDTVVYAAT' A
#
# COMPACT_ATOMS: atom_id res chain seq x y z
N MET A 1 -5.97 -9.56 -6.33
CA MET A 1 -5.88 -10.84 -7.07
C MET A 1 -6.65 -11.95 -6.37
N ALA A 2 -6.22 -12.46 -5.21
CA ALA A 2 -6.89 -13.59 -4.54
C ALA A 2 -8.38 -13.33 -4.20
N GLY A 3 -8.72 -12.20 -3.57
CA GLY A 3 -10.13 -11.86 -3.25
C GLY A 3 -11.01 -11.60 -4.47
N GLY A 4 -10.44 -11.05 -5.56
CA GLY A 4 -11.15 -10.83 -6.83
C GLY A 4 -11.43 -12.15 -7.56
N TRP A 5 -10.48 -13.09 -7.52
CA TRP A 5 -10.68 -14.43 -8.06
C TRP A 5 -11.71 -15.22 -7.27
N LEU A 6 -11.67 -15.12 -5.93
CA LEU A 6 -12.65 -15.76 -5.05
C LEU A 6 -14.07 -15.23 -5.30
N SER A 7 -14.23 -13.92 -5.49
CA SER A 7 -15.54 -13.33 -5.82
C SER A 7 -16.04 -13.77 -7.20
N ALA A 8 -15.21 -13.65 -8.25
CA ALA A 8 -15.61 -13.99 -9.61
C ALA A 8 -15.92 -15.49 -9.82
N VAL A 9 -15.15 -16.38 -9.19
CA VAL A 9 -15.30 -17.83 -9.40
C VAL A 9 -16.34 -18.45 -8.46
N VAL A 10 -16.42 -18.00 -7.19
CA VAL A 10 -17.31 -18.61 -6.19
C VAL A 10 -18.71 -18.00 -6.20
N PHE A 11 -18.85 -16.70 -6.44
CA PHE A 11 -20.15 -16.03 -6.41
C PHE A 11 -20.78 -15.86 -7.79
N GLU A 12 -19.98 -15.57 -8.82
CA GLU A 12 -20.48 -15.32 -10.19
C GLU A 12 -20.42 -16.57 -11.09
N GLY A 13 -19.68 -17.62 -10.68
CA GLY A 13 -19.54 -18.87 -11.44
C GLY A 13 -18.73 -18.74 -12.73
N GLU A 14 -17.90 -17.69 -12.86
CA GLU A 14 -17.10 -17.46 -14.06
C GLU A 14 -15.92 -18.46 -14.16
N PRO A 15 -15.63 -19.04 -15.33
CA PRO A 15 -14.46 -19.90 -15.51
C PRO A 15 -13.16 -19.14 -15.18
N SER A 16 -12.30 -19.75 -14.35
CA SER A 16 -11.04 -19.14 -13.88
C SER A 16 -10.12 -18.64 -14.99
N GLY A 17 -10.18 -19.26 -16.18
CA GLY A 17 -9.43 -18.85 -17.37
C GLY A 17 -9.95 -17.55 -18.01
N VAL A 18 -11.25 -17.28 -17.94
CA VAL A 18 -11.88 -16.07 -18.51
C VAL A 18 -11.56 -14.86 -17.64
N PHE A 19 -11.63 -15.01 -16.32
CA PHE A 19 -11.21 -13.98 -15.37
C PHE A 19 -9.73 -13.58 -15.57
N LEU A 20 -8.85 -14.57 -15.76
CA LEU A 20 -7.44 -14.30 -15.97
C LEU A 20 -7.17 -13.63 -17.33
N ALA A 21 -7.86 -14.05 -18.39
CA ALA A 21 -7.76 -13.42 -19.71
C ALA A 21 -8.23 -11.95 -19.70
N ASN A 22 -9.30 -11.66 -18.95
CA ASN A 22 -9.80 -10.30 -18.76
C ASN A 22 -8.82 -9.46 -17.93
N LEU A 23 -8.25 -10.01 -16.86
CA LEU A 23 -7.20 -9.35 -16.06
C LEU A 23 -5.99 -8.94 -16.90
N TRP A 24 -5.51 -9.83 -17.77
CA TRP A 24 -4.40 -9.53 -18.68
C TRP A 24 -4.76 -8.49 -19.75
N LYS A 25 -6.03 -8.43 -20.18
CA LYS A 25 -6.52 -7.40 -21.12
C LYS A 25 -6.64 -6.03 -20.46
N LEU A 26 -7.10 -5.97 -19.21
CA LEU A 26 -7.27 -4.71 -18.49
C LEU A 26 -5.96 -4.19 -17.90
N THR A 27 -5.03 -5.07 -17.53
CA THR A 27 -3.75 -4.66 -16.93
C THR A 27 -2.79 -4.23 -18.02
N GLN A 28 -2.64 -2.92 -18.22
CA GLN A 28 -1.62 -2.40 -19.13
C GLN A 28 -0.25 -2.33 -18.43
N PRO A 29 0.88 -2.49 -19.17
CA PRO A 29 2.22 -2.36 -18.59
C PRO A 29 2.47 -1.00 -17.92
N ILE A 30 1.78 0.03 -18.38
CA ILE A 30 1.84 1.38 -17.82
C ILE A 30 1.24 1.47 -16.41
N ASP A 31 0.21 0.67 -16.10
CA ASP A 31 -0.37 0.62 -14.75
C ASP A 31 0.61 0.02 -13.75
N LEU A 32 1.41 -0.97 -14.19
CA LEU A 32 2.43 -1.58 -13.34
C LEU A 32 3.55 -0.59 -13.02
N ILE A 33 4.09 0.08 -14.05
CA ILE A 33 5.17 1.08 -13.87
C ILE A 33 4.67 2.28 -13.08
N GLY A 34 3.48 2.80 -13.41
CA GLY A 34 2.85 3.91 -12.69
C GLY A 34 2.59 3.57 -11.22
N GLY A 35 2.12 2.34 -10.94
CA GLY A 35 1.97 1.82 -9.59
C GLY A 35 3.29 1.74 -8.83
N THR A 36 4.34 1.17 -9.45
CA THR A 36 5.67 1.03 -8.84
C THR A 36 6.31 2.39 -8.52
N VAL A 37 6.27 3.35 -9.45
CA VAL A 37 6.83 4.69 -9.21
C VAL A 37 6.07 5.38 -8.08
N LYS A 38 4.73 5.28 -8.10
CA LYS A 38 3.88 5.88 -7.07
C LYS A 38 4.17 5.29 -5.69
N THR A 39 4.27 3.97 -5.55
CA THR A 39 4.57 3.33 -4.26
C THR A 39 5.97 3.66 -3.77
N LEU A 40 6.95 3.79 -4.67
CA LEU A 40 8.30 4.26 -4.32
C LEU A 40 8.29 5.66 -3.71
N VAL A 41 7.55 6.59 -4.33
CA VAL A 41 7.44 7.98 -3.84
C VAL A 41 6.77 8.02 -2.46
N PHE A 42 5.63 7.34 -2.29
CA PHE A 42 4.95 7.30 -0.98
C PHE A 42 5.80 6.60 0.09
N GLY A 43 6.46 5.50 -0.25
CA GLY A 43 7.36 4.80 0.67
C GLY A 43 8.53 5.67 1.12
N ALA A 44 9.14 6.43 0.21
CA ALA A 44 10.22 7.35 0.53
C ALA A 44 9.74 8.51 1.44
N LEU A 45 8.56 9.08 1.18
CA LEU A 45 7.98 10.14 2.00
C LEU A 45 7.66 9.64 3.42
N VAL A 46 6.98 8.51 3.55
CA VAL A 46 6.66 7.91 4.86
C VAL A 46 7.93 7.56 5.63
N GLY A 47 8.95 7.02 4.96
CA GLY A 47 10.25 6.76 5.56
C GLY A 47 10.91 8.04 6.10
N LEU A 48 10.92 9.12 5.31
CA LEU A 48 11.51 10.39 5.72
C LEU A 48 10.76 11.01 6.91
N ILE A 49 9.43 11.00 6.89
CA ILE A 49 8.58 11.48 7.99
C ILE A 49 8.84 10.67 9.27
N SER A 50 9.00 9.36 9.14
CA SER A 50 9.31 8.46 10.26
C SER A 50 10.69 8.76 10.86
N CYS A 51 11.70 8.99 10.03
CA CYS A 51 13.03 9.39 10.49
C CYS A 51 13.02 10.76 11.19
N TYR A 52 12.23 11.71 10.66
CA TYR A 52 12.07 13.03 11.26
C TYR A 52 11.44 12.94 12.65
N GLN A 53 10.30 12.27 12.78
CA GLN A 53 9.62 12.08 14.07
C GLN A 53 10.47 11.29 15.07
N GLY A 54 11.21 10.29 14.61
CA GLY A 54 12.15 9.54 15.44
C GLY A 54 13.33 10.38 15.95
N TYR A 55 13.84 11.31 15.14
CA TYR A 55 14.95 12.19 15.53
C TYR A 55 14.54 13.26 16.54
N TYR A 56 13.32 13.81 16.43
CA TYR A 56 12.78 14.81 17.35
C TYR A 56 12.06 14.19 18.57
N ALA A 57 12.05 12.86 18.70
CA ALA A 57 11.45 12.18 19.85
C ALA A 57 12.20 12.56 21.14
N THR A 58 11.46 13.06 22.13
CA THR A 58 11.98 13.50 23.44
C THR A 58 11.19 12.87 24.58
N GLY A 59 11.82 12.66 25.74
CA GLY A 59 11.14 12.11 26.93
C GLY A 59 11.26 10.59 27.13
N GLY A 60 12.31 9.95 26.61
CA GLY A 60 12.60 8.52 26.83
C GLY A 60 11.58 7.59 26.15
N ALA A 61 11.43 6.36 26.65
CA ALA A 61 10.61 5.32 26.01
C ALA A 61 9.13 5.73 25.79
N ALA A 62 8.55 6.50 26.72
CA ALA A 62 7.18 7.01 26.58
C ALA A 62 7.05 8.08 25.49
N GLY A 63 8.09 8.89 25.28
CA GLY A 63 8.16 9.90 24.22
C GLY A 63 8.24 9.29 22.82
N VAL A 64 9.00 8.19 22.68
CA VAL A 64 9.08 7.43 21.42
C VAL A 64 7.72 6.86 21.04
N GLY A 65 6.95 6.34 22.00
CA GLY A 65 5.59 5.83 21.75
C GLY A 65 4.63 6.90 21.21
N LYS A 66 4.70 8.13 21.72
CA LYS A 66 3.91 9.26 21.19
C LYS A 66 4.35 9.67 19.79
N ALA A 67 5.66 9.79 19.57
CA ALA A 67 6.20 10.15 18.26
C ALA A 67 5.79 9.14 17.17
N VAL A 68 5.76 7.83 17.50
CA VAL A 68 5.28 6.78 16.57
C VAL A 68 3.80 6.97 16.24
N ASN A 69 2.94 7.23 17.23
CA ASN A 69 1.52 7.45 17.00
C ASN A 69 1.29 8.68 16.09
N ASP A 70 2.00 9.76 16.35
CA ASP A 70 1.91 10.98 15.53
C ASP A 70 2.42 10.73 14.11
N THR A 71 3.51 9.97 13.95
CA THR A 71 4.05 9.56 12.63
C THR A 71 3.01 8.85 11.78
N VAL A 72 2.23 7.92 12.37
CA VAL A 72 1.20 7.17 11.64
C VAL A 72 0.08 8.10 11.17
N VAL A 73 -0.31 9.07 12.01
CA VAL A 73 -1.33 10.06 11.64
C VAL A 73 -0.85 10.94 10.48
N TYR A 74 0.40 11.42 10.53
CA TYR A 74 0.98 12.23 9.44
C TYR A 74 1.24 11.43 8.15
N ALA A 75 1.52 10.13 8.25
CA ALA A 75 1.74 9.27 7.09
C ALA A 75 0.43 8.84 6.42
N ALA A 76 -0.68 8.82 7.16
CA ALA A 76 -2.00 8.38 6.68
C ALA A 76 -2.94 9.52 6.24
N THR A 77 -2.57 10.77 6.52
CA THR A 77 -3.31 11.99 6.11
C THR A 77 -2.75 12.54 4.80
#